data_AF-A0A5N6IDF7-F1
#
_entry.id   AF-A0A5N6IDF7-F1
#
_cell.length_a   1.000
_cell.length_b   1.000
_cell.length_c   1.000
_cell.angle_alpha   90.00
_cell.angle_beta   90.00
_cell.angle_gamma   90.00
#
_symmetry.space_group_name_H-M   'P 1'
#
loop_
_entity.id
_entity.type
_entity.pdbx_description
1 polymer ?
#
loop_
_entity_poly.entity_id
_entity_poly.type
_entity_poly.pdbx_seq_one_letter_code
_entity_poly.pdbx_strand_id
1 'polypeptide(L)'
;MESPMRVIISACVTDIGGNPQRRHNTLGSAFCEEVLNREFHAPLQPTGYDHVHIPADFDSAKPVKRWFIFDLNVRGELGADEVAQIPHQVYLASRQGDNWIFIPRPQWIDSAKARANSYTWGGRLEQKLVAGMRNSLLQA
;
A
#
# COMPACT_ATOMS: atom_id res chain seq x y z
N MET A 1 -4.82 -16.50 9.29
CA MET A 1 -5.35 -15.36 8.52
C MET A 1 -4.34 -14.24 8.61
N GLU A 2 -4.04 -13.57 7.50
CA GLU A 2 -3.10 -12.44 7.53
C GLU A 2 -3.70 -11.25 8.28
N SER A 3 -2.88 -10.60 9.10
CA SER A 3 -3.27 -9.43 9.90
C SER A 3 -3.22 -8.14 9.07
N PRO A 4 -4.08 -7.15 9.35
CA PRO A 4 -3.98 -5.81 8.79
C PRO A 4 -2.61 -5.20 9.06
N MET A 5 -2.03 -4.54 8.05
CA MET A 5 -0.71 -3.91 8.17
C MET A 5 -0.63 -2.69 7.25
N ARG A 6 0.05 -1.64 7.71
CA ARG A 6 0.41 -0.51 6.86
C ARG A 6 1.90 -0.60 6.49
N VAL A 7 2.19 -0.64 5.20
CA VAL A 7 3.55 -0.65 4.67
C VAL A 7 3.82 0.68 3.98
N ILE A 8 4.94 1.30 4.33
CA ILE A 8 5.40 2.54 3.72
C ILE A 8 6.72 2.26 2.99
N ILE A 9 6.75 2.51 1.69
CA ILE A 9 7.93 2.26 0.85
C ILE A 9 8.40 3.59 0.27
N SER A 10 9.62 3.99 0.60
CA SER A 10 10.29 5.09 -0.07
C SER A 10 11.05 4.55 -1.28
N ALA A 11 10.67 4.98 -2.47
CA ALA A 11 11.29 4.56 -3.74
C ALA A 11 11.53 5.78 -4.64
N CYS A 12 12.54 5.69 -5.51
CA CYS A 12 12.64 6.59 -6.65
C CYS A 12 11.64 6.15 -7.71
N VAL A 13 10.79 7.05 -8.20
CA VAL A 13 9.69 6.69 -9.10
C VAL A 13 10.19 6.13 -10.44
N THR A 14 11.37 6.55 -10.91
CA THR A 14 11.98 6.05 -12.15
C THR A 14 12.60 4.66 -12.02
N ASP A 15 12.84 4.19 -10.80
CA ASP A 15 13.30 2.81 -10.57
C ASP A 15 12.15 1.82 -10.76
N ILE A 16 10.90 2.29 -10.65
CA ILE A 16 9.70 1.49 -10.86
C ILE A 16 9.44 1.38 -12.37
N GLY A 17 9.70 0.17 -12.88
CA GLY A 17 9.51 -0.15 -14.28
C GLY A 17 8.05 -0.25 -14.72
N GLY A 18 7.87 -0.43 -16.03
CA GLY A 18 6.56 -0.56 -16.66
C GLY A 18 5.88 0.79 -16.93
N ASN A 19 4.55 0.77 -17.07
CA ASN A 19 3.76 1.96 -17.35
C ASN A 19 3.82 2.94 -16.15
N PRO A 20 4.23 4.22 -16.34
CA PRO A 20 4.26 5.23 -15.28
C PRO A 20 2.97 5.34 -14.46
N GLN A 21 1.80 5.23 -15.11
CA GLN A 21 0.49 5.31 -14.46
C GLN A 21 0.16 4.08 -13.60
N ARG A 22 0.94 3.00 -13.71
CA ARG A 22 0.77 1.74 -12.98
C ARG A 22 1.84 1.49 -11.92
N ARG A 23 2.81 2.40 -11.76
CA ARG A 23 3.97 2.21 -10.86
C ARG A 23 3.59 1.85 -9.43
N HIS A 24 2.53 2.46 -8.89
CA HIS A 24 2.05 2.13 -7.54
C HIS A 24 1.66 0.65 -7.41
N ASN A 25 1.00 0.07 -8.42
CA ASN A 25 0.66 -1.34 -8.46
C ASN A 25 1.91 -2.20 -8.70
N THR A 26 2.78 -1.81 -9.64
CA THR A 26 4.02 -2.53 -9.90
C THR A 26 4.90 -2.67 -8.65
N LEU A 27 5.04 -1.58 -7.88
CA LEU A 27 5.80 -1.58 -6.63
C LEU A 27 5.11 -2.43 -5.55
N GLY A 28 3.78 -2.31 -5.41
CA GLY A 28 3.00 -3.11 -4.47
C GLY A 28 3.08 -4.61 -4.74
N SER A 29 2.97 -5.00 -6.02
CA SER A 29 3.15 -6.38 -6.48
C SER A 29 4.55 -6.90 -6.16
N ALA A 30 5.59 -6.17 -6.56
CA ALA A 30 6.97 -6.57 -6.28
C ALA A 30 7.25 -6.74 -4.78
N PHE A 31 6.76 -5.81 -3.95
CA PHE A 31 6.92 -5.93 -2.50
C PHE A 31 6.18 -7.16 -1.93
N CYS A 32 4.93 -7.36 -2.32
CA CYS A 32 4.16 -8.49 -1.80
C CYS A 32 4.76 -9.83 -2.23
N GLU A 33 5.22 -9.94 -3.46
CA GLU A 33 5.84 -11.15 -3.99
C GLU A 33 7.18 -11.43 -3.29
N GLU A 34 8.10 -10.46 -3.28
CA GLU A 34 9.47 -10.68 -2.81
C GLU A 34 9.61 -10.69 -1.28
N VAL A 35 8.77 -9.91 -0.56
CA VAL A 35 8.90 -9.74 0.91
C VAL A 35 7.85 -10.53 1.68
N LEU A 36 6.61 -10.58 1.17
CA LEU A 36 5.50 -11.24 1.87
C LEU A 36 5.14 -12.61 1.29
N ASN A 37 5.73 -13.00 0.16
CA ASN A 37 5.44 -14.24 -0.55
C ASN A 37 3.93 -14.41 -0.85
N ARG A 38 3.29 -13.33 -1.32
CA ARG A 38 1.87 -13.33 -1.74
C ARG A 38 1.62 -12.35 -2.89
N GLU A 39 0.48 -12.51 -3.56
CA GLU A 39 0.04 -11.54 -4.56
C GLU A 39 -0.46 -10.23 -3.92
N PHE A 40 -0.33 -9.12 -4.65
CA PHE A 40 -0.93 -7.84 -4.28
C PHE A 40 -2.37 -7.75 -4.81
N HIS A 41 -3.34 -7.65 -3.91
CA HIS A 41 -4.78 -7.73 -4.22
C HIS A 41 -5.40 -6.34 -4.42
N ALA A 42 -4.98 -5.61 -5.46
CA ALA A 42 -5.53 -4.29 -5.77
C ALA A 42 -7.04 -4.26 -6.08
N PRO A 43 -7.64 -5.27 -6.77
CA PRO A 43 -9.07 -5.26 -7.05
C PRO A 43 -9.91 -5.35 -5.77
N LEU A 44 -10.95 -4.53 -5.67
CA LEU A 44 -11.87 -4.55 -4.54
C LEU A 44 -12.66 -5.86 -4.50
N GLN A 45 -12.62 -6.55 -3.36
CA GLN A 45 -13.41 -7.75 -3.12
C GLN A 45 -14.14 -7.64 -1.77
N PRO A 46 -15.34 -8.26 -1.64
CA PRO A 46 -16.06 -8.35 -0.37
C PRO A 46 -15.23 -8.97 0.76
N THR A 47 -14.34 -9.91 0.44
CA THR A 47 -13.47 -10.60 1.41
C THR A 47 -12.27 -9.76 1.86
N GLY A 48 -11.93 -8.71 1.11
CA GLY A 48 -10.84 -7.78 1.41
C GLY A 48 -10.02 -7.39 0.19
N TYR A 49 -9.12 -6.43 0.35
CA TYR A 49 -8.26 -5.92 -0.71
C TYR A 49 -7.00 -5.28 -0.13
N ASP A 50 -6.03 -5.00 -0.98
CA ASP A 50 -4.90 -4.14 -0.67
C ASP A 50 -5.11 -2.77 -1.33
N HIS A 51 -4.85 -1.71 -0.58
CA HIS A 51 -5.05 -0.34 -1.03
C HIS A 51 -3.72 0.40 -1.09
N VAL A 52 -3.58 1.29 -2.08
CA VAL A 52 -2.40 2.15 -2.21
C VAL A 52 -2.82 3.60 -2.26
N HIS A 53 -2.21 4.41 -1.38
CA HIS A 53 -2.33 5.86 -1.43
C HIS A 53 -1.32 6.39 -2.43
N ILE A 54 -1.81 6.87 -3.56
CA ILE A 54 -0.98 7.30 -4.69
C ILE A 54 -0.41 8.70 -4.38
N PRO A 55 0.92 8.85 -4.23
CA PRO A 55 1.52 10.17 -3.97
C PRO A 55 1.52 11.03 -5.25
N ALA A 56 1.60 12.34 -5.08
CA ALA A 56 1.86 13.25 -6.21
C ALA A 56 3.18 12.90 -6.90
N ASP A 57 3.25 13.12 -8.22
CA ASP A 57 4.42 12.85 -9.07
C ASP A 57 4.87 11.38 -9.11
N PHE A 58 4.01 10.43 -8.71
CA PHE A 58 4.34 8.99 -8.76
C PHE A 58 4.66 8.50 -10.19
N ASP A 59 4.11 9.16 -11.21
CA ASP A 59 4.27 8.90 -12.63
C ASP A 59 5.33 9.81 -13.28
N SER A 60 6.07 10.61 -12.50
CA SER A 60 7.05 11.54 -13.03
C SER A 60 8.13 10.86 -13.88
N ALA A 61 8.52 11.50 -14.97
CA ALA A 61 9.67 11.08 -15.76
C ALA A 61 11.02 11.41 -15.09
N LYS A 62 11.00 12.24 -14.04
CA LYS A 62 12.22 12.64 -13.30
C LYS A 62 12.48 11.69 -12.12
N PRO A 63 13.75 11.49 -11.72
CA PRO A 63 14.12 10.61 -10.61
C PRO A 63 13.78 11.25 -9.25
N VAL A 64 12.48 11.32 -8.94
CA VAL A 64 11.98 11.86 -7.68
C VAL A 64 11.72 10.73 -6.68
N LYS A 65 12.13 10.94 -5.43
CA LYS A 65 11.79 10.01 -4.34
C LYS A 65 10.38 10.32 -3.82
N ARG A 66 9.56 9.28 -3.72
CA ARG A 66 8.20 9.35 -3.17
C ARG A 66 7.98 8.25 -2.14
N TRP A 67 7.01 8.48 -1.27
CA TRP A 67 6.58 7.52 -0.25
C TRP A 67 5.27 6.94 -0.72
N PHE A 68 5.26 5.65 -1.01
CA PHE A 68 4.07 4.88 -1.34
C PHE A 68 3.56 4.25 -0.05
N ILE A 69 2.28 4.45 0.26
CA ILE A 69 1.66 3.90 1.47
C ILE A 69 0.67 2.83 1.01
N PHE A 70 0.87 1.63 1.50
CA PHE A 70 0.05 0.47 1.22
C PHE A 70 -0.67 0.03 2.49
N ASP A 71 -1.98 -0.05 2.40
CA ASP A 71 -2.83 -0.65 3.43
C ASP A 71 -3.13 -2.07 2.99
N LEU A 72 -2.52 -3.03 3.68
CA LEU A 72 -2.59 -4.43 3.32
C LEU A 72 -3.64 -5.15 4.16
N ASN A 73 -4.34 -6.11 3.53
CA ASN A 73 -5.39 -6.89 4.18
C ASN A 73 -6.54 -6.03 4.72
N VAL A 74 -6.98 -5.06 3.94
CA VAL A 74 -8.14 -4.21 4.26
C VAL A 74 -9.40 -5.05 4.23
N ARG A 75 -10.07 -5.15 5.38
CA ARG A 75 -11.35 -5.88 5.52
C ARG A 75 -12.48 -5.00 6.03
N GLY A 76 -12.20 -3.77 6.42
CA GLY A 76 -13.18 -2.85 6.97
C GLY A 76 -12.55 -1.51 7.28
N GLU A 77 -13.38 -0.62 7.79
CA GLU A 77 -12.94 0.67 8.30
C GLU A 77 -12.13 0.47 9.57
N LEU A 78 -11.06 1.25 9.72
CA LEU A 78 -10.30 1.39 10.96
C LEU A 78 -10.16 2.89 11.23
N GLY A 79 -10.50 3.31 12.45
CA GLY A 79 -10.27 4.66 12.94
C GLY A 79 -8.77 4.96 13.11
N ALA A 80 -8.41 6.23 13.24
CA ALA A 80 -7.01 6.65 13.37
C ALA A 80 -6.28 5.96 14.54
N ASP A 81 -6.96 5.80 15.68
CA ASP A 81 -6.40 5.13 16.85
C ASP A 81 -6.15 3.63 16.60
N GLU A 82 -7.08 2.96 15.91
CA GLU A 82 -6.93 1.54 15.54
C GLU A 82 -5.79 1.37 14.54
N VAL A 83 -5.71 2.25 13.54
CA VAL A 83 -4.59 2.28 12.59
C VAL A 83 -3.28 2.49 13.34
N ALA A 84 -3.21 3.37 14.34
CA ALA A 84 -1.97 3.59 15.08
C ALA A 84 -1.43 2.32 15.77
N GLN A 85 -2.31 1.36 16.09
CA GLN A 85 -1.98 0.09 16.76
C GLN A 85 -1.65 -1.05 15.79
N ILE A 86 -2.08 -1.01 14.53
CA ILE A 86 -1.70 -2.06 13.57
C ILE A 86 -0.19 -2.02 13.27
N PRO A 87 0.43 -3.14 12.89
CA PRO A 87 1.81 -3.17 12.45
C PRO A 87 2.09 -2.14 11.35
N HIS A 88 3.17 -1.38 11.52
CA HIS A 88 3.71 -0.46 10.52
C HIS A 88 5.09 -0.93 10.12
N GLN A 89 5.31 -1.15 8.83
CA GLN A 89 6.63 -1.46 8.29
C GLN A 89 7.05 -0.36 7.33
N VAL A 90 8.34 -0.03 7.37
CA VAL A 90 8.92 1.01 6.51
C VAL A 90 10.11 0.43 5.77
N TYR A 91 10.17 0.66 4.47
CA TYR A 91 11.25 0.18 3.61
C TYR A 91 11.81 1.32 2.76
N LEU A 92 13.12 1.27 2.55
CA LEU A 92 13.76 1.94 1.44
C LEU A 92 13.86 0.93 0.29
N ALA A 93 13.27 1.24 -0.85
CA ALA A 93 13.33 0.40 -2.04
C ALA A 93 14.21 1.05 -3.11
N SER A 94 15.01 0.21 -3.76
CA SER A 94 15.80 0.55 -4.95
C SER A 94 15.84 -0.64 -5.88
N ARG A 95 15.93 -0.40 -7.18
CA ARG A 95 16.07 -1.46 -8.17
C ARG A 95 17.53 -1.62 -8.59
N GLN A 96 18.04 -2.85 -8.60
CA GLN A 96 19.38 -3.19 -9.08
C GLN A 96 19.27 -4.23 -10.20
N GLY A 97 19.44 -3.76 -11.44
CA GLY A 97 19.11 -4.56 -12.63
C GLY A 97 17.62 -4.90 -12.63
N ASP A 98 17.28 -6.18 -12.61
CA ASP A 98 15.89 -6.65 -12.57
C ASP A 98 15.36 -6.94 -11.17
N ASN A 99 16.21 -6.88 -10.14
CA ASN A 99 15.82 -7.23 -8.78
C ASN A 99 15.46 -5.98 -7.97
N TRP A 100 14.40 -6.08 -7.17
CA TRP A 100 14.17 -5.11 -6.11
C TRP A 100 15.01 -5.46 -4.89
N ILE A 101 15.43 -4.40 -4.19
CA ILE A 101 16.04 -4.50 -2.88
C ILE A 101 15.20 -3.67 -1.93
N PHE A 102 14.49 -4.33 -1.02
CA PHE A 102 13.70 -3.71 0.04
C PHE A 102 14.48 -3.76 1.35
N ILE A 103 15.02 -2.62 1.78
CA ILE A 103 15.80 -2.54 3.01
C ILE A 103 14.91 -2.02 4.14
N PRO A 104 14.67 -2.78 5.22
CA PRO A 104 13.87 -2.33 6.36
C PRO A 104 14.42 -1.06 7.00
N ARG A 105 13.53 -0.17 7.45
CA ARG A 105 13.84 1.08 8.14
C ARG A 105 13.00 1.24 9.41
N PRO A 106 13.15 0.36 10.42
CA PRO A 106 12.37 0.44 11.66
C PRO A 106 12.52 1.80 12.37
N GLN A 107 13.67 2.45 12.25
CA GLN A 107 13.93 3.78 12.80
C GLN A 107 13.12 4.91 12.14
N TRP A 108 12.41 4.64 11.04
CA TRP A 108 11.54 5.60 10.35
C TRP A 108 10.05 5.36 10.64
N ILE A 109 9.69 4.39 11.50
CA ILE A 109 8.28 4.05 11.75
C ILE A 109 7.48 5.24 12.27
N ASP A 110 8.00 5.97 13.26
CA ASP A 110 7.24 7.08 13.87
C ASP A 110 7.03 8.24 12.88
N SER A 111 8.05 8.57 12.08
CA SER A 111 7.92 9.59 11.04
C SER A 111 6.99 9.14 9.90
N ALA A 112 6.96 7.84 9.61
CA ALA A 112 6.03 7.26 8.64
C ALA A 112 4.59 7.27 9.14
N LYS A 113 4.34 6.94 10.41
CA LYS A 113 3.03 7.09 11.04
C LYS A 113 2.54 8.53 10.97
N ALA A 114 3.39 9.49 11.34
CA ALA A 114 3.05 10.91 11.29
C ALA A 114 2.68 11.37 9.88
N ARG A 115 3.44 10.94 8.85
CA ARG A 115 3.15 11.27 7.45
C ARG A 115 1.90 10.55 6.91
N ALA A 116 1.65 9.32 7.35
CA ALA A 116 0.52 8.52 6.89
C ALA A 116 -0.79 8.87 7.62
N ASN A 117 -0.76 9.68 8.68
CA ASN A 117 -1.91 9.97 9.53
C ASN A 117 -3.07 10.66 8.79
N SER A 118 -2.79 11.43 7.74
CA SER A 118 -3.83 12.05 6.91
C SER A 118 -4.52 11.08 5.95
N TYR A 119 -3.99 9.86 5.79
CA TYR A 119 -4.51 8.88 4.84
C TYR A 119 -5.46 7.91 5.55
N THR A 120 -6.74 8.01 5.17
CA THR A 120 -7.78 7.10 5.63
C THR A 120 -7.41 5.66 5.28
N TRP A 121 -7.38 4.77 6.27
CA TRP A 121 -7.17 3.34 6.04
C TRP A 121 -8.05 2.81 4.93
N GLY A 122 -7.49 2.09 3.97
CA GLY A 122 -8.22 1.38 2.93
C GLY A 122 -8.94 2.25 1.89
N GLY A 123 -8.86 3.58 1.98
CA GLY A 123 -9.54 4.48 1.05
C GLY A 123 -11.04 4.61 1.32
N ARG A 124 -11.53 5.85 1.45
CA ARG A 124 -12.92 6.13 1.83
C ARG A 124 -13.93 5.67 0.76
N LEU A 125 -13.59 5.82 -0.52
CA LEU A 125 -14.50 5.45 -1.61
C LEU A 125 -14.54 3.92 -1.75
N GLU A 126 -13.38 3.28 -1.69
CA GLU A 126 -13.18 1.84 -1.77
C GLU A 126 -13.95 1.13 -0.65
N GLN A 127 -13.87 1.63 0.58
CA GLN A 127 -14.63 1.09 1.72
C GLN A 127 -16.14 1.16 1.49
N LYS A 128 -16.65 2.29 0.98
CA LYS A 128 -18.08 2.42 0.64
C LYS A 128 -18.51 1.44 -0.44
N LEU A 129 -17.69 1.26 -1.48
CA LEU A 129 -17.95 0.31 -2.55
C LEU A 129 -17.99 -1.13 -2.02
N VAL A 130 -17.00 -1.53 -1.22
CA VAL A 130 -16.93 -2.88 -0.64
C VAL A 130 -18.07 -3.15 0.34
N ALA A 131 -18.45 -2.15 1.15
CA ALA A 131 -19.63 -2.26 2.01
C ALA A 131 -20.92 -2.49 1.19
N GLY A 132 -21.07 -1.77 0.08
CA GLY A 132 -22.16 -1.99 -0.87
C GLY A 132 -22.18 -3.41 -1.45
N MET A 133 -21.02 -3.92 -1.89
CA MET A 133 -20.90 -5.28 -2.43
C MET A 133 -21.30 -6.35 -1.40
N ARG A 134 -20.91 -6.19 -0.14
CA ARG A 134 -21.27 -7.12 0.96
C ARG A 134 -22.76 -7.13 1.22
N ASN A 135 -23.39 -5.95 1.25
CA ASN A 135 -24.82 -5.85 1.48
C ASN A 135 -25.61 -6.54 0.36
N SER A 136 -25.19 -6.40 -0.90
CA SER A 136 -25.82 -7.11 -2.03
C SER A 136 -25.69 -8.63 -1.93
N LEU A 137 -24.55 -9.15 -1.45
CA LEU A 137 -24.37 -10.58 -1.25
C LEU A 137 -25.21 -11.16 -0.11
N LEU A 138 -25.51 -10.37 0.93
CA LEU A 138 -26.35 -10.79 2.05
C LEU A 138 -27.85 -10.79 1.71
N GLN A 139 -28.24 -10.13 0.61
CA GLN A 139 -29.62 -10.02 0.14
C GLN A 139 -29.94 -10.99 -1.01
N ALA A 140 -28.96 -11.73 -1.51
CA ALA A 140 -29.08 -12.76 -2.55
C ALA A 140 -29.19 -14.16 -1.93
#